data_AF-K0X1E5-F1
#
_entry.id   AF-K0X1E5-F1
#
_cell.length_a   1.000
_cell.length_b   1.000
_cell.length_c   1.000
_cell.angle_alpha   90.00
_cell.angle_beta   90.00
_cell.angle_gamma   90.00
#
_symmetry.space_group_name_H-M   'P 1'
#
loop_
_entity.id
_entity.type
_entity.pdbx_description
1 polymer ?
#
loop_
_entity_poly.entity_id
_entity_poly.type
_entity_poly.pdbx_seq_one_letter_code
_entity_poly.pdbx_strand_id
1 'polypeptide(L)'
;MKKTFAYALLVLTALYSCEEGKQEEPVLPETTPDEIYLNVSPHALTFDETDASKNIITVSTNTNWKATVDNSELKINRTEGTSEDTSISITEAPEGKTCKLTISTIPANGEKTISKEVSISRATAVVTPDRTIIYNNDFDKEIAVKNTYWPYLDQFDGWKNANGTGSGAETYDQMSVSVRSDWTSDYAPPADYRPYASGKNNIYFNKAGSFVSINNINIAQEKDFILQFGSSENKIFDYDDLKVEIGNGTSWVEIDYSRNLTNSWALTTSMFSLQNSSGTLSIRLTATGATQMRIDDIRLTDGEPSEQIIVFDNTVYPLAELPAYENDDYVITHYGTLGSQRVRNYTMLFDKEKHAALWVAYPLHSCYRGNSGRTEAWAADPLIEMLYQAKVYGETFCYYKDYSRGHQIPSADRTATDELNSQTFYASNMTPQNGDFNGGIWASLEGKIRENMCQDTLYVVTGCYFGNGYTTTYDGYYGNNADPASKICPVPTHYFKVVLRTRSGNSGKAVGQCGSDELKAIGFWLEHRNDYPQTFSTEYCKSVEYIEQQTGFTFFPSVPKEVKKQCTPSDWVL
;
A
#
# COMPACT_ATOMS: atom_id res chain seq x y z
N MET A 1 -11.51 -27.00 55.90
CA MET A 1 -11.75 -27.92 54.77
C MET A 1 -10.42 -28.51 54.34
N LYS A 2 -10.12 -29.75 54.73
CA LYS A 2 -9.02 -30.57 54.20
C LYS A 2 -9.36 -32.03 54.50
N LYS A 3 -9.43 -32.89 53.49
CA LYS A 3 -9.20 -34.33 53.65
C LYS A 3 -8.59 -34.90 52.39
N THR A 4 -7.35 -35.33 52.55
CA THR A 4 -6.63 -36.29 51.71
C THR A 4 -6.35 -37.47 52.63
N PHE A 5 -6.60 -38.70 52.19
CA PHE A 5 -6.11 -39.89 52.88
C PHE A 5 -5.70 -40.94 51.85
N ALA A 6 -4.41 -41.21 51.82
CA ALA A 6 -3.82 -42.47 51.42
C ALA A 6 -3.64 -43.31 52.68
N TYR A 7 -3.75 -44.64 52.62
CA TYR A 7 -3.01 -45.51 53.53
C TYR A 7 -2.76 -46.89 52.93
N ALA A 8 -1.52 -47.33 53.14
CA ALA A 8 -0.91 -48.57 52.69
C ALA A 8 -1.18 -49.74 53.64
N LEU A 9 -0.90 -50.92 53.11
CA LEU A 9 -1.15 -52.28 53.57
C LEU A 9 0.00 -52.80 54.47
N LEU A 10 -0.31 -53.55 55.54
CA LEU A 10 0.58 -54.53 56.22
C LEU A 10 -0.32 -55.50 57.03
N VAL A 11 -0.43 -56.80 56.71
CA VAL A 11 0.41 -57.97 57.05
C VAL A 11 -0.01 -58.75 58.32
N LEU A 12 -0.30 -60.04 58.08
CA LEU A 12 -0.23 -61.28 58.88
C LEU A 12 -1.02 -61.46 60.19
N THR A 13 -1.68 -62.63 60.31
CA THR A 13 -1.36 -63.68 61.30
C THR A 13 -2.12 -64.99 60.99
N ALA A 14 -1.55 -66.11 61.43
CA ALA A 14 -1.90 -67.48 61.05
C ALA A 14 -2.38 -68.33 62.25
N LEU A 15 -2.96 -69.50 61.91
CA LEU A 15 -2.92 -70.82 62.57
C LEU A 15 -4.23 -71.43 63.17
N TYR A 16 -4.30 -72.76 63.00
CA TYR A 16 -4.94 -73.86 63.78
C TYR A 16 -6.09 -74.71 63.16
N SER A 17 -5.67 -75.81 62.51
CA SER A 17 -5.94 -77.28 62.66
C SER A 17 -7.32 -77.92 62.97
N CYS A 18 -7.40 -79.20 62.53
CA CYS A 18 -8.27 -80.36 62.88
C CYS A 18 -9.63 -80.43 62.17
N GLU A 19 -10.14 -81.53 61.60
CA GLU A 19 -9.88 -82.99 61.72
C GLU A 19 -10.41 -83.71 60.45
N GLU A 20 -9.86 -84.88 60.10
CA GLU A 20 -10.30 -85.73 58.98
C GLU A 20 -11.59 -86.50 59.30
N GLY A 21 -12.58 -86.42 58.40
CA GLY A 21 -13.73 -87.33 58.34
C GLY A 21 -14.22 -87.45 56.89
N LYS A 22 -14.10 -88.66 56.31
CA LYS A 22 -14.58 -88.98 54.95
C LYS A 22 -16.09 -88.74 54.83
N GLN A 23 -16.50 -87.87 53.91
CA GLN A 23 -17.85 -87.82 53.36
C GLN A 23 -17.81 -87.33 51.90
N GLU A 24 -18.77 -87.83 51.12
CA GLU A 24 -18.88 -87.88 49.66
C GLU A 24 -18.55 -86.58 48.91
N GLU A 25 -17.98 -86.72 47.71
CA GLU A 25 -17.74 -85.61 46.77
C GLU A 25 -19.05 -84.85 46.46
N PRO A 26 -19.11 -83.53 46.69
CA PRO A 26 -20.19 -82.71 46.18
C PRO A 26 -19.94 -82.42 44.69
N VAL A 27 -20.93 -82.76 43.86
CA VAL A 27 -21.00 -82.33 42.46
C VAL A 27 -21.02 -80.80 42.41
N LEU A 28 -19.97 -80.20 41.83
CA LEU A 28 -19.91 -78.78 41.52
C LEU A 28 -20.91 -78.44 40.39
N PRO A 29 -21.65 -77.33 40.47
CA PRO A 29 -22.55 -76.91 39.40
C PRO A 29 -21.75 -76.53 38.14
N GLU A 30 -22.24 -76.98 36.98
CA GLU A 30 -21.70 -76.62 35.66
C GLU A 30 -21.60 -75.10 35.52
N THR A 31 -20.40 -74.60 35.23
CA THR A 31 -20.19 -73.22 34.79
C THR A 31 -20.88 -73.04 33.43
N THR A 32 -21.87 -72.15 33.36
CA THR A 32 -22.41 -71.67 32.09
C THR A 32 -21.26 -71.13 31.21
N PRO A 33 -21.14 -71.51 29.94
CA PRO A 33 -20.15 -70.93 29.03
C PRO A 33 -20.30 -69.40 28.97
N ASP A 34 -19.19 -68.67 29.01
CA ASP A 34 -19.20 -67.21 28.83
C ASP A 34 -19.85 -66.87 27.49
N GLU A 35 -20.89 -66.02 27.51
CA GLU A 35 -21.57 -65.58 26.28
C GLU A 35 -20.56 -64.88 25.35
N ILE A 36 -20.57 -65.23 24.06
CA ILE A 36 -19.69 -64.59 23.07
C ILE A 36 -20.00 -63.09 22.99
N TYR A 37 -18.96 -62.26 22.97
CA TYR A 37 -19.08 -60.82 22.74
C TYR A 37 -18.10 -60.32 21.69
N LEU A 38 -18.44 -59.18 21.07
CA LEU A 38 -17.57 -58.45 20.15
C LEU A 38 -17.75 -56.94 20.30
N ASN A 39 -16.67 -56.27 20.68
CA ASN A 39 -16.56 -54.82 20.74
C ASN A 39 -15.50 -54.32 19.76
N VAL A 40 -15.82 -53.26 19.03
CA VAL A 40 -14.91 -52.59 18.09
C VAL A 40 -14.92 -51.09 18.36
N SER A 41 -13.76 -50.45 18.26
CA SER A 41 -13.64 -49.00 18.42
C SER A 41 -12.47 -48.44 17.60
N PRO A 42 -12.63 -47.28 16.92
CA PRO A 42 -13.87 -46.53 16.74
C PRO A 42 -14.86 -47.21 15.77
N HIS A 43 -16.11 -46.74 15.72
CA HIS A 43 -17.13 -47.20 14.75
C HIS A 43 -17.05 -46.46 13.40
N ALA A 44 -16.34 -45.34 13.35
CA ALA A 44 -15.99 -44.62 12.14
C ALA A 44 -14.55 -44.10 12.28
N LEU A 45 -13.76 -44.19 11.21
CA LEU A 45 -12.37 -43.76 11.16
C LEU A 45 -12.12 -42.98 9.87
N THR A 46 -11.54 -41.79 10.00
CA THR A 46 -11.00 -41.05 8.85
C THR A 46 -9.53 -41.39 8.72
N PHE A 47 -9.13 -41.94 7.58
CA PHE A 47 -7.77 -42.37 7.32
C PHE A 47 -6.83 -41.16 7.26
N ASP A 48 -5.80 -41.15 8.09
CA ASP A 48 -4.78 -40.11 8.18
C ASP A 48 -3.47 -40.62 7.55
N GLU A 49 -3.11 -40.11 6.38
CA GLU A 49 -1.88 -40.49 5.68
C GLU A 49 -0.60 -40.05 6.42
N THR A 50 -0.71 -39.04 7.28
CA THR A 50 0.43 -38.42 7.96
C THR A 50 0.69 -39.02 9.34
N ASP A 51 -0.26 -39.77 9.90
CA ASP A 51 -0.18 -40.34 11.23
C ASP A 51 -0.79 -41.75 11.29
N ALA A 52 0.06 -42.77 11.08
CA ALA A 52 -0.35 -44.18 11.15
C ALA A 52 -0.90 -44.59 12.52
N SER A 53 -0.58 -43.86 13.60
CA SER A 53 -1.10 -44.17 14.95
C SER A 53 -2.60 -43.91 15.09
N LYS A 54 -3.17 -43.06 14.22
CA LYS A 54 -4.61 -42.79 14.17
C LYS A 54 -5.41 -43.80 13.33
N ASN A 55 -4.74 -44.66 12.58
CA ASN A 55 -5.35 -45.61 11.64
C ASN A 55 -5.56 -47.01 12.26
N ILE A 56 -5.98 -47.06 13.53
CA ILE A 56 -6.09 -48.30 14.31
C ILE A 56 -7.53 -48.52 14.77
N ILE A 57 -8.03 -49.74 14.53
CA ILE A 57 -9.28 -50.26 15.09
C ILE A 57 -8.94 -51.22 16.22
N THR A 58 -9.43 -50.95 17.43
CA THR A 58 -9.37 -51.87 18.57
C THR A 58 -10.47 -52.93 18.44
N VAL A 59 -10.12 -54.18 18.70
CA VAL A 59 -11.02 -55.34 18.70
C VAL A 59 -10.94 -56.02 20.06
N SER A 60 -12.09 -56.35 20.66
CA SER A 60 -12.17 -57.07 21.94
C SER A 60 -13.27 -58.11 21.87
N THR A 61 -12.89 -59.38 22.09
CA THR A 61 -13.74 -60.58 21.95
C THR A 61 -13.15 -61.70 22.80
N ASN A 62 -13.99 -62.62 23.27
CA ASN A 62 -13.57 -63.86 23.96
C ASN A 62 -13.39 -65.05 23.02
N THR A 63 -13.46 -64.84 21.71
CA THR A 63 -13.29 -65.89 20.68
C THR A 63 -12.53 -65.37 19.46
N ASN A 64 -12.11 -66.28 18.58
CA ASN A 64 -11.45 -65.94 17.32
C ASN A 64 -12.34 -65.05 16.45
N TRP A 65 -11.74 -64.27 15.57
CA TRP A 65 -12.48 -63.34 14.72
C TRP A 65 -11.90 -63.27 13.31
N LYS A 66 -12.73 -62.83 12.38
CA LYS A 66 -12.40 -62.56 10.98
C LYS A 66 -12.80 -61.15 10.61
N ALA A 67 -11.98 -60.47 9.83
CA ALA A 67 -12.24 -59.18 9.24
C ALA A 67 -12.39 -59.30 7.71
N THR A 68 -13.35 -58.57 7.17
CA THR A 68 -13.62 -58.47 5.72
C THR A 68 -13.83 -57.03 5.33
N VAL A 69 -13.36 -56.66 4.14
CA VAL A 69 -13.54 -55.32 3.57
C VAL A 69 -14.49 -55.39 2.38
N ASP A 70 -15.35 -54.39 2.24
CA ASP A 70 -16.28 -54.29 1.10
C ASP A 70 -15.61 -53.72 -0.17
N ASN A 71 -14.43 -53.13 -0.04
CA ASN A 71 -13.64 -52.57 -1.11
C ASN A 71 -12.21 -53.13 -1.07
N SER A 72 -11.76 -53.72 -2.18
CA SER A 72 -10.42 -54.30 -2.31
C SER A 72 -9.27 -53.28 -2.23
N GLU A 73 -9.54 -51.99 -2.41
CA GLU A 73 -8.60 -50.89 -2.24
C GLU A 73 -8.36 -50.54 -0.76
N LEU A 74 -9.26 -50.95 0.16
CA LEU A 74 -9.04 -50.84 1.60
C LEU A 74 -8.11 -51.97 2.05
N LYS A 75 -6.92 -51.63 2.53
CA LYS A 75 -5.92 -52.60 3.02
C LYS A 75 -5.86 -52.59 4.53
N ILE A 76 -5.88 -53.79 5.11
CA ILE A 76 -5.73 -54.02 6.54
C ILE A 76 -4.56 -54.97 6.78
N ASN A 77 -3.87 -54.80 7.91
CA ASN A 77 -2.68 -55.59 8.22
C ASN A 77 -2.96 -57.08 8.47
N ARG A 78 -4.19 -57.45 8.82
CA ARG A 78 -4.62 -58.84 9.07
C ARG A 78 -6.11 -59.01 8.84
N THR A 79 -6.51 -60.20 8.41
CA THR A 79 -7.92 -60.54 8.11
C THR A 79 -8.52 -61.55 9.09
N GLU A 80 -7.73 -62.06 10.03
CA GLU A 80 -8.13 -62.99 11.08
C GLU A 80 -7.29 -62.75 12.34
N GLY A 81 -7.82 -63.17 13.49
CA GLY A 81 -7.13 -63.06 14.77
C GLY A 81 -7.79 -63.91 15.85
N THR A 82 -7.06 -64.05 16.96
CA THR A 82 -7.53 -64.70 18.19
C THR A 82 -8.09 -63.67 19.18
N SER A 83 -8.59 -64.11 20.34
CA SER A 83 -9.00 -63.21 21.42
C SER A 83 -7.85 -62.33 21.95
N GLU A 84 -6.60 -62.74 21.76
CA GLU A 84 -5.41 -61.97 22.15
C GLU A 84 -5.04 -60.87 21.13
N ASP A 85 -5.56 -60.95 19.91
CA ASP A 85 -5.29 -59.99 18.84
C ASP A 85 -6.26 -58.81 18.94
N THR A 86 -5.86 -57.78 19.68
CA THR A 86 -6.74 -56.67 20.09
C THR A 86 -6.80 -55.48 19.12
N SER A 87 -6.17 -55.57 17.94
CA SER A 87 -6.19 -54.45 16.97
C SER A 87 -6.03 -54.86 15.51
N ILE A 88 -6.56 -54.00 14.64
CA ILE A 88 -6.40 -54.02 13.18
C ILE A 88 -5.90 -52.64 12.74
N SER A 89 -4.82 -52.59 11.97
CA SER A 89 -4.32 -51.35 11.38
C SER A 89 -4.83 -51.23 9.94
N ILE A 90 -5.38 -50.06 9.59
CA ILE A 90 -5.67 -49.70 8.21
C ILE A 90 -4.38 -49.21 7.58
N THR A 91 -3.88 -49.90 6.56
CA THR A 91 -2.61 -49.56 5.91
C THR A 91 -2.80 -48.70 4.67
N GLU A 92 -3.94 -48.84 3.98
CA GLU A 92 -4.32 -48.02 2.83
C GLU A 92 -5.85 -47.88 2.79
N ALA A 93 -6.36 -46.71 2.39
CA ALA A 93 -7.77 -46.48 2.13
C ALA A 93 -7.94 -45.74 0.79
N PRO A 94 -9.04 -46.00 0.05
CA PRO A 94 -9.28 -45.37 -1.25
C PRO A 94 -9.73 -43.92 -1.14
N GLU A 95 -9.12 -43.03 -1.93
CA GLU A 95 -9.43 -41.59 -1.97
C GLU A 95 -10.87 -41.30 -2.35
N GLY A 96 -11.48 -40.34 -1.65
CA GLY A 96 -12.84 -39.86 -1.92
C GLY A 96 -13.95 -40.88 -1.66
N LYS A 97 -13.62 -42.05 -1.10
CA LYS A 97 -14.58 -43.14 -0.83
C LYS A 97 -14.71 -43.39 0.66
N THR A 98 -15.88 -43.90 1.04
CA THR A 98 -16.12 -44.51 2.35
C THR A 98 -16.32 -46.01 2.16
N CYS A 99 -15.57 -46.81 2.89
CA CYS A 99 -15.56 -48.26 2.85
C CYS A 99 -16.02 -48.84 4.19
N LYS A 100 -16.42 -50.10 4.19
CA LYS A 100 -16.80 -50.85 5.39
C LYS A 100 -15.79 -51.94 5.70
N LEU A 101 -15.33 -51.94 6.94
CA LEU A 101 -14.64 -53.06 7.57
C LEU A 101 -15.63 -53.81 8.46
N THR A 102 -15.89 -55.08 8.16
CA THR A 102 -16.77 -55.95 8.96
C THR A 102 -15.92 -56.94 9.74
N ILE A 103 -16.01 -56.88 11.07
CA ILE A 103 -15.35 -57.81 12.00
C ILE A 103 -16.39 -58.76 12.55
N SER A 104 -16.16 -60.06 12.49
CA SER A 104 -17.10 -61.10 12.89
C SER A 104 -16.43 -62.16 13.77
N THR A 105 -17.12 -62.65 14.80
CA THR A 105 -16.63 -63.75 15.64
C THR A 105 -16.68 -65.11 14.92
N ILE A 106 -15.75 -66.00 15.25
CA ILE A 106 -15.67 -67.39 14.78
C ILE A 106 -15.86 -68.32 16.00
N PRO A 107 -17.12 -68.62 16.38
CA PRO A 107 -17.42 -69.49 17.52
C PRO A 107 -16.94 -70.93 17.31
N ALA A 108 -16.53 -71.60 18.39
CA ALA A 108 -16.05 -72.99 18.34
C ALA A 108 -17.20 -74.04 18.29
N ASN A 109 -18.39 -73.73 18.79
CA ASN A 109 -19.44 -74.72 19.12
C ASN A 109 -20.84 -74.40 18.57
N GLY A 110 -20.96 -73.94 17.32
CA GLY A 110 -22.27 -73.67 16.69
C GLY A 110 -23.05 -72.49 17.32
N GLU A 111 -22.38 -71.70 18.17
CA GLU A 111 -22.90 -70.45 18.74
C GLU A 111 -23.08 -69.39 17.64
N LYS A 112 -23.87 -68.35 17.94
CA LYS A 112 -24.22 -67.32 16.97
C LYS A 112 -23.04 -66.38 16.70
N THR A 113 -22.68 -66.20 15.43
CA THR A 113 -21.72 -65.17 15.00
C THR A 113 -22.24 -63.77 15.31
N ILE A 114 -21.38 -62.94 15.91
CA ILE A 114 -21.60 -61.51 16.14
C ILE A 114 -20.72 -60.75 15.17
N SER A 115 -21.31 -59.78 14.45
CA SER A 115 -20.58 -58.93 13.50
C SER A 115 -20.73 -57.45 13.86
N LYS A 116 -19.67 -56.68 13.66
CA LYS A 116 -19.64 -55.22 13.81
C LYS A 116 -19.02 -54.60 12.55
N GLU A 117 -19.60 -53.48 12.12
CA GLU A 117 -19.08 -52.70 10.99
C GLU A 117 -18.37 -51.45 11.50
N VAL A 118 -17.28 -51.09 10.83
CA VAL A 118 -16.58 -49.82 10.99
C VAL A 118 -16.52 -49.11 9.64
N SER A 119 -16.95 -47.86 9.59
CA SER A 119 -16.84 -47.02 8.38
C SER A 119 -15.46 -46.39 8.29
N ILE A 120 -14.75 -46.60 7.18
CA ILE A 120 -13.42 -46.04 6.92
C ILE A 120 -13.52 -45.06 5.75
N SER A 121 -13.18 -43.79 5.94
CA SER A 121 -13.25 -42.76 4.88
C SER A 121 -11.90 -42.09 4.63
N ARG A 122 -11.59 -41.72 3.39
CA ARG A 122 -10.44 -40.88 3.01
C ARG A 122 -10.91 -39.71 2.15
N ALA A 123 -10.47 -38.49 2.45
CA ALA A 123 -10.81 -37.31 1.65
C ALA A 123 -10.20 -37.43 0.23
N THR A 124 -10.82 -36.79 -0.76
CA THR A 124 -10.23 -36.65 -2.10
C THR A 124 -9.00 -35.75 -2.02
N ALA A 125 -7.90 -36.12 -2.68
CA ALA A 125 -6.75 -35.24 -2.81
C ALA A 125 -7.16 -33.95 -3.54
N VAL A 126 -6.91 -32.79 -2.92
CA VAL A 126 -7.05 -31.50 -3.59
C VAL A 126 -5.88 -31.41 -4.58
N VAL A 127 -6.17 -31.56 -5.88
CA VAL A 127 -5.18 -31.32 -6.92
C VAL A 127 -4.96 -29.82 -6.99
N THR A 128 -3.96 -29.33 -6.26
CA THR A 128 -3.46 -27.97 -6.45
C THR A 128 -2.73 -27.92 -7.78
N PRO A 129 -3.12 -27.07 -8.73
CA PRO A 129 -2.37 -26.92 -9.99
C PRO A 129 -0.93 -26.52 -9.68
N ASP A 130 0.03 -27.02 -10.46
CA ASP A 130 1.39 -26.48 -10.44
C ASP A 130 1.33 -25.03 -10.92
N ARG A 131 1.54 -24.10 -9.97
CA ARG A 131 1.49 -22.65 -10.23
C ARG A 131 2.89 -22.11 -10.49
N THR A 132 3.01 -21.26 -11.50
CA THR A 132 4.24 -20.50 -11.77
C THR A 132 4.43 -19.44 -10.68
N ILE A 133 5.55 -19.49 -9.97
CA ILE A 133 5.93 -18.43 -9.03
C ILE A 133 6.48 -17.25 -9.83
N ILE A 134 5.69 -16.18 -9.90
CA ILE A 134 6.05 -14.94 -10.57
C ILE A 134 6.93 -14.11 -9.66
N TYR A 135 6.53 -13.95 -8.40
CA TYR A 135 7.31 -13.29 -7.37
C TYR A 135 7.14 -14.00 -6.04
N ASN A 136 8.22 -14.13 -5.28
CA ASN A 136 8.18 -14.66 -3.92
C ASN A 136 9.26 -14.00 -3.08
N ASN A 137 8.92 -13.54 -1.88
CA ASN A 137 9.86 -13.03 -0.89
C ASN A 137 9.37 -13.44 0.51
N ASP A 138 10.12 -14.35 1.15
CA ASP A 138 9.85 -14.85 2.50
C ASP A 138 10.52 -13.98 3.58
N PHE A 139 11.20 -12.90 3.18
CA PHE A 139 11.92 -11.99 4.06
C PHE A 139 13.06 -12.60 4.88
N ASP A 140 13.48 -13.83 4.59
CA ASP A 140 14.32 -14.65 5.47
C ASP A 140 15.79 -14.79 5.01
N LYS A 141 16.32 -13.79 4.29
CA LYS A 141 17.72 -13.82 3.83
C LYS A 141 18.71 -13.85 4.99
N GLU A 142 18.58 -12.93 5.93
CA GLU A 142 19.39 -12.83 7.15
C GLU A 142 18.49 -12.43 8.33
N ILE A 143 18.70 -13.06 9.50
CA ILE A 143 17.87 -12.79 10.69
C ILE A 143 18.09 -11.35 11.14
N ALA A 144 17.01 -10.57 11.28
CA ALA A 144 17.07 -9.24 11.87
C ALA A 144 17.40 -9.31 13.36
N VAL A 145 18.30 -8.46 13.82
CA VAL A 145 18.69 -8.36 15.24
C VAL A 145 18.23 -7.03 15.81
N LYS A 146 17.53 -7.08 16.95
CA LYS A 146 17.15 -5.88 17.70
C LYS A 146 18.34 -5.36 18.51
N ASN A 147 18.81 -4.16 18.17
CA ASN A 147 19.74 -3.41 19.02
C ASN A 147 18.92 -2.51 19.97
N THR A 148 19.06 -1.18 19.88
CA THR A 148 18.17 -0.24 20.59
C THR A 148 16.75 -0.29 20.01
N TYR A 149 16.62 -0.47 18.70
CA TYR A 149 15.37 -0.61 17.96
C TYR A 149 15.52 -1.67 16.86
N TRP A 150 14.39 -2.14 16.33
CA TRP A 150 14.35 -3.01 15.15
C TRP A 150 14.75 -2.23 13.90
N PRO A 151 15.58 -2.79 12.99
CA PRO A 151 16.02 -2.07 11.81
C PRO A 151 14.82 -1.72 10.91
N TYR A 152 14.82 -0.52 10.36
CA TYR A 152 13.93 -0.15 9.26
C TYR A 152 14.36 -0.85 7.96
N LEU A 153 13.45 -0.97 6.99
CA LEU A 153 13.72 -1.70 5.73
C LEU A 153 14.87 -1.10 4.91
N ASP A 154 15.13 0.20 5.05
CA ASP A 154 16.23 0.93 4.41
C ASP A 154 17.56 0.83 5.18
N GLN A 155 17.56 0.23 6.38
CA GLN A 155 18.74 0.06 7.23
C GLN A 155 19.30 -1.37 7.20
N PHE A 156 18.56 -2.31 6.62
CA PHE A 156 18.88 -3.73 6.63
C PHE A 156 18.37 -4.39 5.36
N ASP A 157 19.25 -5.03 4.59
CA ASP A 157 18.88 -5.73 3.34
C ASP A 157 18.60 -7.23 3.55
N GLY A 158 18.68 -7.74 4.79
CA GLY A 158 18.48 -9.15 5.11
C GLY A 158 17.03 -9.65 4.98
N TRP A 159 16.12 -8.79 4.56
CA TRP A 159 14.76 -9.18 4.16
C TRP A 159 14.60 -9.32 2.63
N LYS A 160 15.62 -9.00 1.83
CA LYS A 160 15.51 -9.01 0.36
C LYS A 160 16.04 -10.32 -0.22
N ASN A 161 15.17 -11.30 -0.45
CA ASN A 161 15.48 -12.55 -1.16
C ASN A 161 14.38 -12.95 -2.14
N ALA A 162 13.92 -11.96 -2.90
CA ALA A 162 13.00 -12.19 -3.99
C ALA A 162 13.47 -13.30 -4.95
N ASN A 163 12.54 -14.15 -5.36
CA ASN A 163 12.71 -15.15 -6.40
C ASN A 163 11.42 -15.29 -7.23
N GLY A 164 11.45 -16.10 -8.29
CA GLY A 164 10.35 -16.25 -9.24
C GLY A 164 10.68 -15.69 -10.63
N THR A 165 9.86 -16.00 -11.61
CA THR A 165 10.09 -15.65 -13.03
C THR A 165 10.08 -14.14 -13.30
N GLY A 166 9.38 -13.37 -12.47
CA GLY A 166 9.25 -11.92 -12.54
C GLY A 166 10.26 -11.13 -11.69
N SER A 167 11.11 -11.81 -10.91
CA SER A 167 12.10 -11.18 -10.03
C SER A 167 13.39 -10.76 -10.76
N GLY A 168 14.17 -9.86 -10.17
CA GLY A 168 15.49 -9.41 -10.61
C GLY A 168 15.57 -7.92 -11.00
N ALA A 169 14.44 -7.27 -11.24
CA ALA A 169 14.35 -5.83 -11.57
C ALA A 169 13.52 -5.03 -10.56
N GLU A 170 13.01 -5.70 -9.51
CA GLU A 170 12.12 -5.05 -8.57
C GLU A 170 12.82 -3.95 -7.76
N THR A 171 12.07 -2.90 -7.46
CA THR A 171 12.50 -1.85 -6.54
C THR A 171 11.55 -1.78 -5.36
N TYR A 172 12.05 -1.29 -4.24
CA TYR A 172 11.29 -1.24 -3.00
C TYR A 172 11.10 0.22 -2.57
N ASP A 173 9.87 0.58 -2.22
CA ASP A 173 9.55 1.85 -1.57
C ASP A 173 8.86 1.57 -0.24
N GLN A 174 9.08 2.41 0.76
CA GLN A 174 8.63 2.13 2.12
C GLN A 174 8.47 3.38 2.97
N MET A 175 7.58 3.30 3.95
CA MET A 175 7.46 4.32 4.98
C MET A 175 7.21 3.70 6.34
N SER A 176 8.09 4.00 7.30
CA SER A 176 7.87 3.66 8.71
C SER A 176 7.56 2.17 8.94
N VAL A 177 8.32 1.27 8.31
CA VAL A 177 8.21 -0.19 8.47
C VAL A 177 9.53 -0.77 8.95
N SER A 178 9.49 -1.79 9.83
CA SER A 178 10.67 -2.42 10.40
C SER A 178 10.68 -3.93 10.16
N VAL A 179 11.86 -4.51 9.98
CA VAL A 179 12.06 -5.97 9.92
C VAL A 179 12.23 -6.50 11.35
N ARG A 180 11.49 -7.56 11.71
CA ARG A 180 11.50 -8.11 13.06
C ARG A 180 11.57 -9.63 13.06
N SER A 181 12.23 -10.19 14.07
CA SER A 181 12.34 -11.64 14.30
C SER A 181 11.68 -12.10 15.61
N ASP A 182 10.82 -11.25 16.22
CA ASP A 182 10.16 -11.50 17.51
C ASP A 182 8.78 -12.19 17.42
N TRP A 183 8.30 -12.45 16.22
CA TRP A 183 6.96 -13.01 15.98
C TRP A 183 6.97 -13.81 14.68
N THR A 184 7.52 -15.02 14.71
CA THR A 184 7.76 -15.84 13.51
C THR A 184 6.44 -16.43 12.98
N SER A 185 6.32 -16.58 11.66
CA SER A 185 5.09 -17.04 11.02
C SER A 185 4.98 -18.58 10.98
N ASP A 186 6.12 -19.28 11.08
CA ASP A 186 6.26 -20.74 11.18
C ASP A 186 5.90 -21.34 12.55
N TYR A 187 5.66 -20.52 13.58
CA TYR A 187 5.29 -21.01 14.90
C TYR A 187 3.82 -21.46 14.93
N ALA A 188 3.61 -22.76 14.69
CA ALA A 188 2.30 -23.42 14.67
C ALA A 188 1.25 -22.73 13.76
N PRO A 189 1.58 -22.43 12.48
CA PRO A 189 0.65 -21.79 11.56
C PRO A 189 -0.59 -22.68 11.32
N PRO A 190 -1.73 -22.06 11.01
CA PRO A 190 -2.91 -22.73 10.47
C PRO A 190 -2.55 -23.65 9.31
N ALA A 191 -3.34 -24.72 9.11
CA ALA A 191 -3.02 -25.78 8.14
C ALA A 191 -2.94 -25.26 6.69
N ASP A 192 -3.73 -24.24 6.35
CA ASP A 192 -3.76 -23.57 5.06
C ASP A 192 -2.53 -22.67 4.82
N TYR A 193 -1.98 -22.06 5.87
CA TYR A 193 -0.79 -21.21 5.75
C TYR A 193 0.53 -21.97 5.91
N ARG A 194 0.52 -23.08 6.64
CA ARG A 194 1.72 -23.89 6.96
C ARG A 194 2.64 -24.21 5.77
N PRO A 195 2.15 -24.49 4.55
CA PRO A 195 3.03 -24.77 3.41
C PRO A 195 3.89 -23.57 2.96
N TYR A 196 3.51 -22.35 3.35
CA TYR A 196 4.13 -21.10 2.92
C TYR A 196 4.89 -20.39 4.04
N ALA A 197 4.54 -20.67 5.30
CA ALA A 197 5.06 -19.99 6.47
C ALA A 197 6.59 -20.16 6.64
N SER A 198 7.29 -19.05 6.89
CA SER A 198 8.73 -19.00 7.21
C SER A 198 9.03 -18.46 8.62
N GLY A 199 10.29 -18.35 9.01
CA GLY A 199 10.66 -18.45 10.42
C GLY A 199 11.64 -17.43 10.96
N LYS A 200 12.28 -16.60 10.12
CA LYS A 200 13.34 -15.72 10.60
C LYS A 200 12.87 -14.29 10.82
N ASN A 201 12.09 -13.75 9.90
CA ASN A 201 11.70 -12.35 9.88
C ASN A 201 10.20 -12.17 9.65
N ASN A 202 9.75 -10.93 9.78
CA ASN A 202 8.48 -10.42 9.28
C ASN A 202 8.60 -8.90 9.12
N ILE A 203 7.69 -8.31 8.35
CA ILE A 203 7.59 -6.87 8.21
C ILE A 203 6.51 -6.34 9.15
N TYR A 204 6.89 -5.37 9.98
CA TYR A 204 6.02 -4.74 10.96
C TYR A 204 5.73 -3.28 10.60
N PHE A 205 4.44 -2.91 10.64
CA PHE A 205 3.97 -1.56 10.35
C PHE A 205 3.90 -0.72 11.63
N ASN A 206 4.69 0.36 11.68
CA ASN A 206 4.86 1.13 12.91
C ASN A 206 3.71 2.08 13.26
N LYS A 207 2.94 2.56 12.28
CA LYS A 207 1.83 3.50 12.47
C LYS A 207 0.84 3.45 11.31
N ALA A 208 -0.31 4.10 11.48
CA ALA A 208 -1.21 4.39 10.37
C ALA A 208 -0.47 5.18 9.27
N GLY A 209 -0.65 4.79 8.02
CA GLY A 209 0.09 5.29 6.86
C GLY A 209 1.46 4.64 6.65
N SER A 210 1.90 3.70 7.49
CA SER A 210 3.07 2.86 7.19
C SER A 210 2.78 2.00 5.96
N PHE A 211 3.75 1.88 5.05
CA PHE A 211 3.60 1.04 3.86
C PHE A 211 4.91 0.37 3.44
N VAL A 212 4.78 -0.71 2.66
CA VAL A 212 5.83 -1.29 1.84
C VAL A 212 5.28 -1.53 0.43
N SER A 213 6.08 -1.16 -0.58
CA SER A 213 5.77 -1.33 -2.00
C SER A 213 6.88 -2.15 -2.66
N ILE A 214 6.48 -3.15 -3.43
CA ILE A 214 7.34 -3.95 -4.29
C ILE A 214 6.96 -3.58 -5.71
N ASN A 215 7.83 -2.86 -6.40
CA ASN A 215 7.57 -2.30 -7.72
C ASN A 215 8.36 -3.05 -8.79
N ASN A 216 7.94 -2.92 -10.05
CA ASN A 216 8.66 -3.46 -11.21
C ASN A 216 8.81 -5.00 -11.21
N ILE A 217 7.82 -5.73 -10.68
CA ILE A 217 7.75 -7.19 -10.85
C ILE A 217 7.42 -7.46 -12.32
N ASN A 218 8.27 -8.18 -13.04
CA ASN A 218 8.02 -8.46 -14.46
C ASN A 218 6.84 -9.43 -14.60
N ILE A 219 5.88 -9.06 -15.45
CA ILE A 219 4.76 -9.91 -15.86
C ILE A 219 4.88 -10.13 -17.38
N ALA A 220 4.96 -11.38 -17.83
CA ALA A 220 5.16 -11.70 -19.23
C ALA A 220 3.84 -11.60 -20.00
N GLN A 221 3.00 -12.63 -19.92
CA GLN A 221 1.67 -12.68 -20.55
C GLN A 221 0.58 -13.06 -19.56
N GLU A 222 0.93 -13.22 -18.28
CA GLU A 222 0.01 -13.56 -17.21
C GLU A 222 -1.04 -12.45 -17.05
N LYS A 223 -2.30 -12.88 -17.02
CA LYS A 223 -3.46 -12.01 -16.81
C LYS A 223 -4.12 -12.24 -15.47
N ASP A 224 -4.01 -13.46 -14.98
CA ASP A 224 -4.76 -13.95 -13.85
C ASP A 224 -3.77 -14.30 -12.76
N PHE A 225 -4.00 -13.78 -11.56
CA PHE A 225 -3.02 -13.79 -10.48
C PHE A 225 -3.64 -14.26 -9.17
N ILE A 226 -2.79 -14.89 -8.35
CA ILE A 226 -3.07 -15.14 -6.94
C ILE A 226 -1.96 -14.46 -6.14
N LEU A 227 -2.33 -13.48 -5.32
CA LEU A 227 -1.46 -12.88 -4.31
C LEU A 227 -1.75 -13.53 -2.97
N GLN A 228 -0.70 -14.09 -2.36
CA GLN A 228 -0.74 -14.76 -1.07
C GLN A 228 0.33 -14.18 -0.14
N PHE A 229 0.01 -14.03 1.14
CA PHE A 229 0.97 -13.65 2.18
C PHE A 229 0.42 -14.01 3.56
N GLY A 230 1.31 -14.23 4.53
CA GLY A 230 0.91 -14.29 5.93
C GLY A 230 0.58 -12.90 6.43
N SER A 231 -0.51 -12.75 7.17
CA SER A 231 -0.75 -11.52 7.94
C SER A 231 -1.19 -11.81 9.36
N SER A 232 -0.83 -10.91 10.28
CA SER A 232 -1.16 -11.01 11.70
C SER A 232 -1.39 -9.63 12.29
N GLU A 233 -2.30 -9.58 13.25
CA GLU A 233 -2.58 -8.40 14.05
C GLU A 233 -2.71 -8.80 15.52
N ASN A 234 -2.45 -7.86 16.43
CA ASN A 234 -2.56 -8.09 17.88
C ASN A 234 -4.01 -8.18 18.41
N LYS A 235 -4.97 -7.88 17.55
CA LYS A 235 -6.41 -8.05 17.74
C LYS A 235 -6.95 -9.00 16.67
N ILE A 236 -8.23 -9.36 16.77
CA ILE A 236 -8.90 -10.03 15.64
C ILE A 236 -8.72 -9.13 14.42
N PHE A 237 -8.18 -9.70 13.35
CA PHE A 237 -7.84 -8.96 12.14
C PHE A 237 -8.99 -8.08 11.66
N ASP A 238 -8.67 -6.83 11.36
CA ASP A 238 -9.60 -5.84 10.83
C ASP A 238 -9.25 -5.49 9.39
N TYR A 239 -10.19 -5.69 8.46
CA TYR A 239 -9.97 -5.37 7.04
C TYR A 239 -9.73 -3.88 6.84
N ASP A 240 -10.27 -3.02 7.71
CA ASP A 240 -10.06 -1.57 7.67
C ASP A 240 -8.64 -1.17 8.08
N ASP A 241 -7.83 -2.08 8.62
CA ASP A 241 -6.48 -1.80 9.12
C ASP A 241 -5.35 -2.19 8.15
N LEU A 242 -5.67 -2.93 7.08
CA LEU A 242 -4.73 -3.28 6.01
C LEU A 242 -5.35 -3.06 4.63
N LYS A 243 -4.76 -2.14 3.89
CA LYS A 243 -5.05 -1.89 2.49
C LYS A 243 -4.03 -2.60 1.59
N VAL A 244 -4.52 -3.31 0.57
CA VAL A 244 -3.72 -4.03 -0.42
C VAL A 244 -3.98 -3.42 -1.80
N GLU A 245 -2.93 -3.05 -2.51
CA GLU A 245 -3.04 -2.40 -3.82
C GLU A 245 -2.12 -3.04 -4.85
N ILE A 246 -2.61 -3.04 -6.10
CA ILE A 246 -1.87 -3.43 -7.29
C ILE A 246 -1.62 -2.19 -8.13
N GLY A 247 -0.40 -2.05 -8.64
CA GLY A 247 0.01 -0.91 -9.45
C GLY A 247 0.70 -1.28 -10.75
N ASN A 248 0.74 -0.34 -11.69
CA ASN A 248 1.45 -0.47 -12.98
C ASN A 248 2.60 0.55 -13.13
N GLY A 249 3.03 1.15 -12.03
CA GLY A 249 4.06 2.19 -11.98
C GLY A 249 3.51 3.62 -12.13
N THR A 250 2.29 3.80 -12.64
CA THR A 250 1.65 5.13 -12.76
C THR A 250 0.36 5.27 -11.96
N SER A 251 -0.33 4.16 -11.71
CA SER A 251 -1.61 4.12 -10.99
C SER A 251 -1.61 2.96 -10.00
N TRP A 252 -2.46 3.07 -8.98
CA TRP A 252 -2.69 2.06 -7.96
C TRP A 252 -4.19 1.77 -7.86
N VAL A 253 -4.54 0.49 -7.76
CA VAL A 253 -5.91 0.02 -7.57
C VAL A 253 -5.95 -0.84 -6.32
N GLU A 254 -6.83 -0.50 -5.40
CA GLU A 254 -7.10 -1.29 -4.20
C GLU A 254 -7.80 -2.60 -4.58
N ILE A 255 -7.39 -3.69 -3.94
CA ILE A 255 -7.93 -5.03 -4.18
C ILE A 255 -8.51 -5.64 -2.91
N ASP A 256 -9.64 -6.31 -3.08
CA ASP A 256 -10.24 -7.18 -2.10
C ASP A 256 -9.38 -8.42 -1.87
N TYR A 257 -9.38 -8.89 -0.64
CA TYR A 257 -8.68 -10.09 -0.22
C TYR A 257 -9.49 -10.83 0.85
N SER A 258 -9.13 -12.08 1.11
CA SER A 258 -9.78 -12.92 2.11
C SER A 258 -8.75 -13.57 3.03
N ARG A 259 -9.12 -13.74 4.29
CA ARG A 259 -8.38 -14.50 5.29
C ARG A 259 -9.28 -14.97 6.42
N ASN A 260 -8.79 -15.94 7.20
CA ASN A 260 -9.41 -16.31 8.46
C ASN A 260 -9.27 -15.17 9.49
N LEU A 261 -10.38 -14.83 10.16
CA LEU A 261 -10.44 -13.79 11.19
C LEU A 261 -9.92 -14.30 12.53
N THR A 262 -8.63 -14.09 12.77
CA THR A 262 -7.92 -14.48 13.99
C THR A 262 -6.99 -13.35 14.43
N ASN A 263 -6.51 -13.40 15.66
CA ASN A 263 -5.46 -12.49 16.17
C ASN A 263 -4.06 -13.10 16.05
N SER A 264 -3.89 -14.02 15.10
CA SER A 264 -2.64 -14.73 14.83
C SER A 264 -2.36 -14.70 13.34
N TRP A 265 -1.23 -15.28 12.94
CA TRP A 265 -0.89 -15.53 11.55
C TRP A 265 -2.00 -16.32 10.85
N ALA A 266 -2.44 -15.82 9.71
CA ALA A 266 -3.29 -16.54 8.78
C ALA A 266 -2.88 -16.22 7.34
N LEU A 267 -3.18 -17.15 6.43
CA LEU A 267 -3.01 -16.94 5.01
C LEU A 267 -3.99 -15.87 4.53
N THR A 268 -3.46 -14.84 3.92
CA THR A 268 -4.21 -13.81 3.19
C THR A 268 -4.11 -14.10 1.72
N THR A 269 -5.25 -14.16 1.04
CA THR A 269 -5.31 -14.49 -0.39
C THR A 269 -6.18 -13.49 -1.13
N SER A 270 -5.67 -12.97 -2.23
CA SER A 270 -6.42 -12.20 -3.21
C SER A 270 -6.24 -12.81 -4.60
N MET A 271 -7.34 -12.95 -5.33
CA MET A 271 -7.35 -13.34 -6.74
C MET A 271 -7.80 -12.15 -7.56
N PHE A 272 -7.09 -11.84 -8.64
CA PHE A 272 -7.43 -10.73 -9.52
C PHE A 272 -6.99 -10.99 -10.95
N SER A 273 -7.67 -10.36 -11.89
CA SER A 273 -7.34 -10.40 -13.31
C SER A 273 -7.02 -9.00 -13.81
N LEU A 274 -5.99 -8.84 -14.63
CA LEU A 274 -5.70 -7.58 -15.31
C LEU A 274 -6.51 -7.49 -16.60
N GLN A 275 -7.22 -6.37 -16.82
CA GLN A 275 -7.92 -6.15 -18.09
C GLN A 275 -6.93 -6.13 -19.27
N ASN A 276 -5.75 -5.54 -19.05
CA ASN A 276 -4.64 -5.51 -19.99
C ASN A 276 -3.36 -6.02 -19.30
N SER A 277 -2.69 -7.01 -19.88
CA SER A 277 -1.47 -7.61 -19.33
C SER A 277 -0.25 -7.29 -20.20
N SER A 278 0.60 -6.39 -19.74
CA SER A 278 1.96 -6.25 -20.25
C SER A 278 2.84 -5.43 -19.30
N GLY A 279 4.14 -5.74 -19.27
CA GLY A 279 5.14 -4.93 -18.61
C GLY A 279 5.42 -5.36 -17.19
N THR A 280 5.13 -4.48 -16.23
CA THR A 280 5.43 -4.73 -14.82
C THR A 280 4.23 -4.52 -13.93
N LEU A 281 4.21 -5.25 -12.83
CA LEU A 281 3.24 -5.15 -11.75
C LEU A 281 3.92 -4.63 -10.49
N SER A 282 3.18 -3.95 -9.65
CA SER A 282 3.62 -3.50 -8.33
C SER A 282 2.60 -3.93 -7.28
N ILE A 283 3.06 -4.25 -6.08
CA ILE A 283 2.23 -4.62 -4.92
C ILE A 283 2.53 -3.62 -3.81
N ARG A 284 1.49 -3.02 -3.21
CA ARG A 284 1.63 -2.16 -2.03
C ARG A 284 0.72 -2.65 -0.91
N LEU A 285 1.30 -2.72 0.29
CA LEU A 285 0.63 -3.08 1.52
C LEU A 285 0.73 -1.89 2.46
N THR A 286 -0.41 -1.34 2.90
CA THR A 286 -0.47 -0.13 3.72
C THR A 286 -1.30 -0.37 4.97
N ALA A 287 -0.73 -0.10 6.14
CA ALA A 287 -1.46 -0.13 7.39
C ALA A 287 -2.26 1.18 7.55
N THR A 288 -3.58 1.06 7.67
CA THR A 288 -4.53 2.17 7.84
C THR A 288 -4.95 2.35 9.30
N GLY A 289 -4.82 1.28 10.09
CA GLY A 289 -5.19 1.21 11.51
C GLY A 289 -4.11 1.56 12.53
N ALA A 290 -4.49 1.47 13.81
CA ALA A 290 -3.66 1.82 14.95
C ALA A 290 -2.74 0.67 15.41
N THR A 291 -1.59 0.52 14.74
CA THR A 291 -0.37 -0.22 15.14
C THR A 291 -0.47 -1.74 15.40
N GLN A 292 0.60 -2.46 15.03
CA GLN A 292 0.80 -3.92 15.19
C GLN A 292 0.32 -4.84 14.06
N MET A 293 0.05 -4.30 12.87
CA MET A 293 -0.03 -5.09 11.64
C MET A 293 1.34 -5.68 11.30
N ARG A 294 1.36 -6.97 10.93
CA ARG A 294 2.53 -7.71 10.47
C ARG A 294 2.19 -8.50 9.21
N ILE A 295 3.16 -8.62 8.31
CA ILE A 295 3.08 -9.45 7.12
C ILE A 295 4.35 -10.29 6.96
N ASP A 296 4.20 -11.40 6.25
CA ASP A 296 5.30 -12.30 5.90
C ASP A 296 4.99 -13.09 4.63
N ASP A 297 5.99 -13.75 4.03
CA ASP A 297 5.82 -14.72 2.93
C ASP A 297 5.02 -14.22 1.72
N ILE A 298 5.38 -13.06 1.17
CA ILE A 298 4.69 -12.52 -0.01
C ILE A 298 4.97 -13.40 -1.22
N ARG A 299 3.90 -13.88 -1.86
CA ARG A 299 3.94 -14.74 -3.03
C ARG A 299 2.89 -14.33 -4.05
N LEU A 300 3.33 -14.09 -5.29
CA LEU A 300 2.50 -13.85 -6.45
C LEU A 300 2.68 -15.01 -7.44
N THR A 301 1.58 -15.65 -7.83
CA THR A 301 1.58 -16.69 -8.86
C THR A 301 0.62 -16.38 -9.98
N ASP A 302 0.73 -17.16 -11.06
CA ASP A 302 -0.38 -17.32 -11.99
C ASP A 302 -1.63 -17.88 -11.27
N GLY A 303 -2.79 -17.59 -11.86
CA GLY A 303 -4.09 -17.92 -11.29
C GLY A 303 -5.11 -18.32 -12.35
N GLU A 304 -6.37 -18.36 -11.93
CA GLU A 304 -7.53 -18.49 -12.80
C GLU A 304 -8.23 -17.13 -12.93
N PRO A 305 -9.03 -16.91 -13.99
CA PRO A 305 -9.82 -15.69 -14.13
C PRO A 305 -10.63 -15.37 -12.87
N SER A 306 -10.50 -14.11 -12.42
CA SER A 306 -11.17 -13.57 -11.24
C SER A 306 -12.26 -12.56 -11.66
N GLU A 307 -13.31 -12.47 -10.84
CA GLU A 307 -14.32 -11.40 -10.98
C GLU A 307 -13.75 -10.02 -10.62
N GLN A 308 -12.67 -9.97 -9.84
CA GLN A 308 -11.94 -8.76 -9.52
C GLN A 308 -11.02 -8.36 -10.69
N ILE A 309 -11.57 -7.60 -11.63
CA ILE A 309 -10.86 -7.11 -12.81
C ILE A 309 -10.22 -5.75 -12.52
N ILE A 310 -8.89 -5.71 -12.57
CA ILE A 310 -8.09 -4.50 -12.38
C ILE A 310 -7.98 -3.75 -13.70
N VAL A 311 -8.42 -2.49 -13.66
CA VAL A 311 -8.30 -1.53 -14.75
C VAL A 311 -7.44 -0.38 -14.29
N PHE A 312 -6.23 -0.27 -14.83
CA PHE A 312 -5.35 0.85 -14.55
C PHE A 312 -5.80 2.09 -15.32
N ASP A 313 -5.87 3.23 -14.62
CA ASP A 313 -6.07 4.52 -15.26
C ASP A 313 -4.75 4.98 -15.89
N ASN A 314 -4.60 4.75 -17.19
CA ASN A 314 -3.46 5.21 -17.99
C ASN A 314 -3.67 6.62 -18.57
N THR A 315 -4.66 7.38 -18.07
CA THR A 315 -4.90 8.75 -18.51
C THR A 315 -3.67 9.61 -18.20
N VAL A 316 -3.04 10.15 -19.25
CA VAL A 316 -1.98 11.14 -19.10
C VAL A 316 -2.64 12.47 -18.81
N TYR A 317 -2.69 12.85 -17.54
CA TYR A 317 -3.23 14.13 -17.13
C TYR A 317 -2.27 15.27 -17.51
N PRO A 318 -2.80 16.40 -18.02
CA PRO A 318 -1.97 17.58 -18.26
C PRO A 318 -1.43 18.12 -16.93
N LEU A 319 -0.39 18.95 -17.03
CA LEU A 319 0.19 19.66 -15.89
C LEU A 319 -0.91 20.50 -15.22
N ALA A 320 -1.20 20.20 -13.96
CA ALA A 320 -2.42 20.68 -13.31
C ALA A 320 -2.50 22.21 -13.24
N GLU A 321 -1.38 22.89 -13.04
CA GLU A 321 -1.31 24.35 -12.96
C GLU A 321 -1.39 25.05 -14.32
N LEU A 322 -1.20 24.33 -15.42
CA LEU A 322 -1.07 24.96 -16.74
C LEU A 322 -2.44 25.50 -17.19
N PRO A 323 -2.61 26.82 -17.35
CA PRO A 323 -3.85 27.38 -17.87
C PRO A 323 -4.09 26.87 -19.30
N ALA A 324 -5.34 26.86 -19.75
CA ALA A 324 -5.62 26.61 -21.16
C ALA A 324 -5.03 27.75 -22.02
N TYR A 325 -4.41 27.40 -23.14
CA TYR A 325 -3.86 28.31 -24.13
C TYR A 325 -4.05 27.73 -25.53
N GLU A 326 -3.98 28.58 -26.55
CA GLU A 326 -4.18 28.24 -27.95
C GLU A 326 -2.85 28.11 -28.70
N ASN A 327 -2.87 27.60 -29.94
CA ASN A 327 -1.65 27.36 -30.71
C ASN A 327 -0.90 28.66 -31.08
N ASP A 328 -1.60 29.78 -31.17
CA ASP A 328 -1.02 31.08 -31.53
C ASP A 328 -0.47 31.85 -30.31
N ASP A 329 -0.70 31.33 -29.10
CA ASP A 329 -0.18 31.89 -27.86
C ASP A 329 1.34 31.72 -27.77
N TYR A 330 2.04 32.78 -27.34
CA TYR A 330 3.48 32.73 -27.15
C TYR A 330 3.83 32.18 -25.76
N VAL A 331 3.75 30.86 -25.62
CA VAL A 331 4.00 30.12 -24.37
C VAL A 331 5.44 29.60 -24.33
N ILE A 332 6.15 29.91 -23.24
CA ILE A 332 7.55 29.50 -23.01
C ILE A 332 7.63 28.64 -21.76
N THR A 333 8.41 27.55 -21.82
CA THR A 333 8.69 26.71 -20.64
C THR A 333 10.18 26.66 -20.35
N HIS A 334 10.55 27.02 -19.12
CA HIS A 334 11.92 26.97 -18.64
C HIS A 334 12.15 25.66 -17.87
N TYR A 335 13.30 25.06 -18.09
CA TYR A 335 13.73 23.82 -17.45
C TYR A 335 15.05 24.04 -16.73
N GLY A 336 15.28 23.32 -15.65
CA GLY A 336 16.56 23.25 -14.96
C GLY A 336 16.79 21.86 -14.39
N THR A 337 17.75 21.75 -13.47
CA THR A 337 18.18 20.45 -12.93
C THR A 337 17.96 20.36 -11.42
N LEU A 338 17.39 19.24 -10.96
CA LEU A 338 17.37 18.82 -9.56
C LEU A 338 18.07 17.45 -9.45
N GLY A 339 19.25 17.43 -8.83
CA GLY A 339 20.10 16.23 -8.82
C GLY A 339 20.54 15.85 -10.24
N SER A 340 20.18 14.65 -10.69
CA SER A 340 20.39 14.19 -12.07
C SER A 340 19.17 14.37 -12.98
N GLN A 341 18.05 14.88 -12.45
CA GLN A 341 16.79 14.98 -13.17
C GLN A 341 16.62 16.36 -13.79
N ARG A 342 16.27 16.39 -15.08
CA ARG A 342 15.78 17.60 -15.75
C ARG A 342 14.33 17.83 -15.33
N VAL A 343 14.06 18.95 -14.71
CA VAL A 343 12.73 19.32 -14.20
C VAL A 343 12.23 20.59 -14.87
N ARG A 344 10.91 20.71 -15.02
CA ARG A 344 10.30 21.99 -15.40
C ARG A 344 10.46 22.96 -14.22
N ASN A 345 10.91 24.17 -14.51
CA ASN A 345 10.98 25.25 -13.53
C ASN A 345 9.64 25.99 -13.45
N TYR A 346 9.22 26.56 -14.57
CA TYR A 346 7.93 27.24 -14.74
C TYR A 346 7.57 27.34 -16.23
N THR A 347 6.31 27.64 -16.51
CA THR A 347 5.80 27.96 -17.86
C THR A 347 5.13 29.33 -17.82
N MET A 348 5.24 30.12 -18.87
CA MET A 348 4.59 31.44 -18.96
C MET A 348 3.89 31.66 -20.30
N LEU A 349 2.83 32.45 -20.29
CA LEU A 349 2.28 33.11 -21.47
C LEU A 349 2.84 34.52 -21.57
N PHE A 350 3.65 34.78 -22.59
CA PHE A 350 4.34 36.06 -22.75
C PHE A 350 3.68 36.93 -23.82
N ASP A 351 3.30 38.15 -23.45
CA ASP A 351 2.75 39.13 -24.38
C ASP A 351 3.88 40.01 -24.94
N LYS A 352 4.15 39.83 -26.24
CA LYS A 352 5.23 40.51 -26.95
C LYS A 352 5.05 42.03 -27.02
N GLU A 353 3.81 42.52 -27.01
CA GLU A 353 3.51 43.96 -27.08
C GLU A 353 3.60 44.61 -25.69
N LYS A 354 3.22 43.86 -24.65
CA LYS A 354 3.28 44.36 -23.27
C LYS A 354 4.65 44.15 -22.61
N HIS A 355 5.53 43.40 -23.24
CA HIS A 355 6.86 43.06 -22.72
C HIS A 355 6.80 42.37 -21.35
N ALA A 356 5.74 41.59 -21.10
CA ALA A 356 5.41 41.01 -19.81
C ALA A 356 4.69 39.67 -19.95
N ALA A 357 4.90 38.77 -19.00
CA ALA A 357 4.09 37.58 -18.86
C ALA A 357 2.69 37.92 -18.34
N LEU A 358 1.64 37.45 -19.05
CA LEU A 358 0.25 37.57 -18.59
C LEU A 358 -0.03 36.61 -17.44
N TRP A 359 0.55 35.42 -17.51
CA TRP A 359 0.60 34.46 -16.40
C TRP A 359 1.91 33.65 -16.43
N VAL A 360 2.31 33.18 -15.25
CA VAL A 360 3.42 32.26 -14.98
C VAL A 360 2.90 31.15 -14.08
N ALA A 361 2.92 29.92 -14.57
CA ALA A 361 2.41 28.72 -13.93
C ALA A 361 3.56 27.81 -13.48
N TYR A 362 3.51 27.37 -12.23
CA TYR A 362 4.58 26.57 -11.64
C TYR A 362 4.12 25.68 -10.47
N PRO A 363 4.82 24.54 -10.25
CA PRO A 363 4.66 23.77 -9.04
C PRO A 363 5.44 24.44 -7.90
N LEU A 364 4.87 24.41 -6.70
CA LEU A 364 5.52 24.80 -5.46
C LEU A 364 5.58 23.60 -4.52
N HIS A 365 6.78 23.04 -4.38
CA HIS A 365 7.06 21.86 -3.59
C HIS A 365 8.44 21.99 -2.92
N SER A 366 8.65 21.25 -1.83
CA SER A 366 9.89 21.26 -1.05
C SER A 366 11.14 21.00 -1.89
N CYS A 367 11.06 20.17 -2.95
CA CYS A 367 12.20 19.86 -3.81
C CYS A 367 12.74 21.05 -4.62
N TYR A 368 11.94 22.11 -4.82
CA TYR A 368 12.38 23.34 -5.48
C TYR A 368 13.02 24.35 -4.52
N ARG A 369 13.03 24.05 -3.21
CA ARG A 369 13.53 24.93 -2.17
C ARG A 369 14.68 24.28 -1.40
N GLY A 370 15.68 25.10 -1.12
CA GLY A 370 16.90 24.72 -0.42
C GLY A 370 17.63 25.96 0.07
N ASN A 371 18.96 25.87 0.12
CA ASN A 371 19.82 26.89 0.73
C ASN A 371 20.69 27.63 -0.28
N SER A 372 20.40 27.56 -1.60
CA SER A 372 21.19 28.28 -2.61
C SER A 372 21.07 29.81 -2.47
N GLY A 373 19.99 30.27 -1.84
CA GLY A 373 19.73 31.69 -1.65
C GLY A 373 19.28 32.36 -2.96
N ARG A 374 19.47 33.68 -3.02
CA ARG A 374 19.03 34.54 -4.11
C ARG A 374 20.23 34.89 -4.99
N THR A 375 20.17 34.59 -6.29
CA THR A 375 21.34 34.73 -7.18
C THR A 375 21.50 36.13 -7.76
N GLU A 376 20.43 36.93 -7.80
CA GLU A 376 20.51 38.30 -8.32
C GLU A 376 20.93 38.35 -9.81
N ALA A 377 20.78 37.23 -10.53
CA ALA A 377 21.31 37.01 -11.87
C ALA A 377 20.43 37.66 -12.96
N TRP A 378 20.26 38.99 -12.88
CA TRP A 378 19.45 39.79 -13.80
C TRP A 378 19.90 39.61 -15.25
N ALA A 379 19.13 38.86 -16.03
CA ALA A 379 19.51 38.46 -17.38
C ALA A 379 18.34 38.59 -18.36
N ALA A 380 18.68 38.77 -19.64
CA ALA A 380 17.70 38.61 -20.71
C ALA A 380 17.26 37.13 -20.75
N ASP A 381 15.99 36.89 -21.02
CA ASP A 381 15.49 35.53 -21.24
C ASP A 381 16.07 34.99 -22.55
N PRO A 382 16.84 33.88 -22.53
CA PRO A 382 17.45 33.32 -23.74
C PRO A 382 16.42 32.72 -24.70
N LEU A 383 15.18 32.46 -24.27
CA LEU A 383 14.12 31.86 -25.08
C LEU A 383 13.23 32.90 -25.77
N ILE A 384 13.44 34.19 -25.50
CA ILE A 384 12.64 35.29 -26.04
C ILE A 384 13.58 36.29 -26.72
N GLU A 385 13.24 36.70 -27.95
CA GLU A 385 14.04 37.71 -28.65
C GLU A 385 14.12 39.03 -27.86
N MET A 386 15.30 39.66 -27.87
CA MET A 386 15.56 40.88 -27.07
C MET A 386 14.58 42.02 -27.31
N LEU A 387 14.04 42.13 -28.54
CA LEU A 387 13.06 43.17 -28.90
C LEU A 387 11.76 43.05 -28.09
N TYR A 388 11.34 41.83 -27.76
CA TYR A 388 10.05 41.57 -27.11
C TYR A 388 10.10 41.65 -25.58
N GLN A 389 11.28 41.54 -24.96
CA GLN A 389 11.42 41.56 -23.51
C GLN A 389 11.81 42.95 -22.99
N ALA A 390 11.37 43.27 -21.77
CA ALA A 390 11.76 44.51 -21.12
C ALA A 390 13.28 44.54 -20.87
N LYS A 391 13.91 45.69 -21.11
CA LYS A 391 15.34 45.92 -20.83
C LYS A 391 15.54 46.22 -19.35
N VAL A 392 15.35 45.21 -18.51
CA VAL A 392 15.51 45.28 -17.04
C VAL A 392 16.55 44.28 -16.53
N TYR A 393 17.46 43.87 -17.42
CA TYR A 393 18.53 42.92 -17.18
C TYR A 393 19.91 43.60 -17.11
N GLY A 394 20.89 42.91 -16.53
CA GLY A 394 22.14 43.51 -16.08
C GLY A 394 21.99 44.21 -14.72
N GLU A 395 23.10 44.66 -14.16
CA GLU A 395 23.12 45.19 -12.78
C GLU A 395 22.39 46.54 -12.65
N THR A 396 22.33 47.33 -13.73
CA THR A 396 21.97 48.75 -13.69
C THR A 396 20.54 49.07 -14.13
N PHE A 397 19.95 48.31 -15.07
CA PHE A 397 18.71 48.72 -15.73
C PHE A 397 17.44 48.33 -14.96
N CYS A 398 16.51 49.28 -14.80
CA CYS A 398 15.21 49.11 -14.17
C CYS A 398 14.11 49.85 -14.98
N TYR A 399 12.89 49.84 -14.47
CA TYR A 399 11.81 50.68 -14.96
C TYR A 399 11.95 52.13 -14.46
N TYR A 400 11.46 53.09 -15.25
CA TYR A 400 11.40 54.51 -14.89
C TYR A 400 10.38 54.78 -13.76
N LYS A 401 10.54 55.87 -12.98
CA LYS A 401 9.64 56.30 -11.88
C LYS A 401 9.47 55.29 -10.73
N ASP A 402 10.57 54.74 -10.25
CA ASP A 402 10.63 53.91 -9.04
C ASP A 402 9.76 52.62 -9.08
N TYR A 403 9.40 52.16 -10.28
CA TYR A 403 8.88 50.80 -10.46
C TYR A 403 10.01 49.79 -10.29
N SER A 404 9.82 48.84 -9.40
CA SER A 404 10.69 47.70 -9.18
C SER A 404 10.55 46.66 -10.29
N ARG A 405 11.56 45.79 -10.40
CA ARG A 405 11.51 44.54 -11.18
C ARG A 405 10.64 43.52 -10.42
N GLY A 406 9.31 43.62 -10.58
CA GLY A 406 8.35 42.78 -9.88
C GLY A 406 8.31 41.38 -10.45
N HIS A 407 8.68 40.38 -9.65
CA HIS A 407 8.72 38.98 -10.06
C HIS A 407 7.29 38.40 -10.16
N GLN A 408 7.01 37.60 -11.20
CA GLN A 408 5.80 36.79 -11.26
C GLN A 408 6.00 35.44 -10.55
N ILE A 409 7.10 34.71 -10.83
CA ILE A 409 7.60 33.65 -9.94
C ILE A 409 8.70 34.21 -9.03
N PRO A 410 8.55 34.18 -7.69
CA PRO A 410 9.53 34.78 -6.79
C PRO A 410 10.76 33.89 -6.62
N SER A 411 11.92 34.51 -6.48
CA SER A 411 13.19 33.83 -6.24
C SER A 411 13.16 32.90 -5.02
N ALA A 412 12.44 33.27 -3.95
CA ALA A 412 12.32 32.47 -2.73
C ALA A 412 11.62 31.11 -2.93
N ASP A 413 10.93 30.91 -4.05
CA ASP A 413 10.27 29.65 -4.41
C ASP A 413 11.20 28.71 -5.19
N ARG A 414 12.42 29.16 -5.55
CA ARG A 414 13.42 28.41 -6.34
C ARG A 414 14.80 28.49 -5.72
N THR A 415 14.98 27.97 -4.51
CA THR A 415 16.26 28.02 -3.77
C THR A 415 16.97 26.66 -3.67
N ALA A 416 16.55 25.66 -4.46
CA ALA A 416 17.20 24.36 -4.50
C ALA A 416 18.56 24.41 -5.23
N THR A 417 18.66 25.14 -6.33
CA THR A 417 19.89 25.30 -7.12
C THR A 417 20.00 26.72 -7.67
N ASP A 418 21.24 27.20 -7.88
CA ASP A 418 21.49 28.50 -8.50
C ASP A 418 20.92 28.59 -9.92
N GLU A 419 20.90 27.47 -10.66
CA GLU A 419 20.31 27.38 -11.99
C GLU A 419 18.82 27.74 -11.95
N LEU A 420 18.03 27.05 -11.11
CA LEU A 420 16.60 27.30 -10.99
C LEU A 420 16.31 28.71 -10.48
N ASN A 421 17.10 29.20 -9.53
CA ASN A 421 16.96 30.53 -8.97
C ASN A 421 17.24 31.61 -10.01
N SER A 422 18.34 31.48 -10.77
CA SER A 422 18.74 32.47 -11.77
C SER A 422 17.71 32.64 -12.88
N GLN A 423 16.99 31.58 -13.24
CA GLN A 423 15.89 31.69 -14.19
C GLN A 423 14.72 32.54 -13.69
N THR A 424 14.55 32.73 -12.38
CA THR A 424 13.54 33.67 -11.84
C THR A 424 13.93 35.14 -12.07
N PHE A 425 15.20 35.42 -12.38
CA PHE A 425 15.72 36.76 -12.65
C PHE A 425 15.71 37.14 -14.15
N TYR A 426 15.12 36.30 -15.00
CA TYR A 426 14.92 36.65 -16.39
C TYR A 426 13.94 37.83 -16.53
N ALA A 427 14.27 38.74 -17.44
CA ALA A 427 13.46 39.94 -17.69
C ALA A 427 12.03 39.61 -18.14
N SER A 428 11.80 38.45 -18.74
CA SER A 428 10.48 37.93 -19.12
C SER A 428 9.56 37.65 -17.92
N ASN A 429 10.14 37.40 -16.73
CA ASN A 429 9.43 37.18 -15.47
C ASN A 429 9.18 38.50 -14.71
N MET A 430 9.50 39.65 -15.30
CA MET A 430 9.39 40.95 -14.66
C MET A 430 8.19 41.74 -15.17
N THR A 431 7.57 42.47 -14.25
CA THR A 431 6.58 43.50 -14.55
C THR A 431 6.89 44.77 -13.75
N PRO A 432 6.55 45.96 -14.23
CA PRO A 432 6.73 47.19 -13.48
C PRO A 432 5.78 47.19 -12.28
N GLN A 433 6.36 47.07 -11.08
CA GLN A 433 5.60 46.95 -9.84
C GLN A 433 6.02 48.04 -8.84
N ASN A 434 5.07 48.72 -8.23
CA ASN A 434 5.37 49.74 -7.23
C ASN A 434 6.13 49.12 -6.05
N GLY A 435 7.16 49.81 -5.55
CA GLY A 435 8.04 49.31 -4.48
C GLY A 435 7.29 48.88 -3.22
N ASP A 436 6.36 49.72 -2.74
CA ASP A 436 5.56 49.43 -1.52
C ASP A 436 4.60 48.25 -1.72
N PHE A 437 4.03 48.10 -2.92
CA PHE A 437 3.20 46.94 -3.26
C PHE A 437 4.03 45.66 -3.31
N ASN A 438 5.17 45.69 -4.03
CA ASN A 438 6.08 44.57 -4.22
C ASN A 438 6.67 44.07 -2.88
N GLY A 439 7.27 44.98 -2.11
CA GLY A 439 7.92 44.66 -0.84
C GLY A 439 6.95 44.48 0.34
N GLY A 440 5.72 44.97 0.21
CA GLY A 440 4.68 44.89 1.24
C GLY A 440 3.70 43.75 0.99
N ILE A 441 2.48 44.10 0.61
CA ILE A 441 1.34 43.18 0.52
C ILE A 441 1.63 41.97 -0.40
N TRP A 442 2.36 42.17 -1.50
CA TRP A 442 2.68 41.10 -2.45
C TRP A 442 3.66 40.09 -1.86
N ALA A 443 4.77 40.56 -1.29
CA ALA A 443 5.72 39.71 -0.58
C ALA A 443 5.07 38.97 0.61
N SER A 444 4.15 39.64 1.32
CA SER A 444 3.37 39.01 2.39
C SER A 444 2.49 37.88 1.87
N LEU A 445 1.76 38.09 0.77
CA LEU A 445 0.95 37.05 0.12
C LEU A 445 1.81 35.87 -0.35
N GLU A 446 2.97 36.12 -0.95
CA GLU A 446 3.89 35.05 -1.34
C GLU A 446 4.38 34.22 -0.14
N GLY A 447 4.60 34.87 1.00
CA GLY A 447 4.88 34.20 2.27
C GLY A 447 3.77 33.23 2.67
N LYS A 448 2.53 33.71 2.67
CA LYS A 448 1.34 32.91 3.01
C LYS A 448 1.10 31.75 2.04
N ILE A 449 1.29 31.95 0.75
CA ILE A 449 1.20 30.87 -0.24
C ILE A 449 2.23 29.78 0.04
N ARG A 450 3.48 30.14 0.37
CA ARG A 450 4.52 29.17 0.75
C ARG A 450 4.17 28.37 2.00
N GLU A 451 3.46 28.94 2.98
CA GLU A 451 3.00 28.23 4.19
C GLU A 451 1.99 27.11 3.86
N ASN A 452 1.40 27.10 2.66
CA ASN A 452 0.43 26.10 2.22
C ASN A 452 1.02 24.97 1.37
N MET A 453 2.34 24.87 1.22
CA MET A 453 3.01 23.71 0.61
C MET A 453 2.61 22.40 1.33
N CYS A 454 2.59 21.30 0.60
CA CYS A 454 2.26 19.97 1.12
C CYS A 454 3.24 18.91 0.58
N GLN A 455 3.06 17.65 0.98
CA GLN A 455 3.89 16.53 0.53
C GLN A 455 3.65 16.19 -0.95
N ASP A 456 2.43 16.40 -1.45
CA ASP A 456 2.14 16.34 -2.88
C ASP A 456 2.73 17.56 -3.59
N THR A 457 1.90 18.54 -3.97
CA THR A 457 2.30 19.76 -4.66
C THR A 457 1.27 20.84 -4.43
N LEU A 458 1.73 22.07 -4.18
CA LEU A 458 0.90 23.26 -4.32
C LEU A 458 1.08 23.82 -5.73
N TYR A 459 0.03 23.83 -6.52
CA TYR A 459 0.02 24.36 -7.88
C TYR A 459 -0.28 25.85 -7.84
N VAL A 460 0.56 26.67 -8.48
CA VAL A 460 0.44 28.12 -8.45
C VAL A 460 0.45 28.68 -9.87
N VAL A 461 -0.48 29.60 -10.14
CA VAL A 461 -0.42 30.48 -11.30
C VAL A 461 -0.41 31.91 -10.79
N THR A 462 0.65 32.65 -11.09
CA THR A 462 0.75 34.09 -10.84
C THR A 462 0.51 34.83 -12.15
N GLY A 463 -0.11 35.99 -12.12
CA GLY A 463 -0.25 36.80 -13.32
C GLY A 463 -0.52 38.26 -13.03
N CYS A 464 -0.61 39.03 -14.10
CA CYS A 464 -0.96 40.44 -14.06
C CYS A 464 -2.07 40.75 -15.06
N TYR A 465 -2.87 41.77 -14.74
CA TYR A 465 -4.01 42.17 -15.55
C TYR A 465 -3.93 43.65 -15.93
N PHE A 466 -4.07 43.90 -17.22
CA PHE A 466 -4.02 45.23 -17.84
C PHE A 466 -5.44 45.68 -18.14
N GLY A 467 -6.14 46.18 -17.12
CA GLY A 467 -7.48 46.74 -17.25
C GLY A 467 -7.51 48.03 -18.07
N ASN A 468 -8.72 48.45 -18.44
CA ASN A 468 -8.91 49.67 -19.22
C ASN A 468 -8.26 50.88 -18.54
N GLY A 469 -7.46 51.63 -19.30
CA GLY A 469 -6.79 52.83 -18.82
C GLY A 469 -5.53 52.56 -18.00
N TYR A 470 -4.91 51.38 -18.12
CA TYR A 470 -3.59 51.13 -17.57
C TYR A 470 -2.60 52.24 -17.98
N THR A 471 -1.73 52.63 -17.04
CA THR A 471 -0.67 53.62 -17.31
C THR A 471 0.55 52.93 -17.90
N THR A 472 1.56 53.70 -18.32
CA THR A 472 2.79 53.18 -18.87
C THR A 472 4.01 53.75 -18.15
N THR A 473 5.07 52.97 -18.10
CA THR A 473 6.43 53.41 -17.75
C THR A 473 7.38 53.10 -18.90
N TYR A 474 8.67 53.27 -18.68
CA TYR A 474 9.73 52.92 -19.63
C TYR A 474 10.70 51.91 -18.99
N ASP A 475 11.20 50.95 -19.76
CA ASP A 475 12.31 50.07 -19.34
C ASP A 475 13.69 50.70 -19.62
N GLY A 476 14.78 50.01 -19.26
CA GLY A 476 16.13 50.43 -19.67
C GLY A 476 16.65 51.68 -18.96
N TYR A 477 16.13 52.01 -17.78
CA TYR A 477 16.58 53.18 -17.01
C TYR A 477 17.68 52.81 -16.01
N TYR A 478 18.73 53.65 -15.95
CA TYR A 478 19.72 53.66 -14.88
C TYR A 478 19.69 55.02 -14.16
N GLY A 479 19.07 55.04 -12.98
CA GLY A 479 18.69 56.29 -12.33
C GLY A 479 17.74 57.10 -13.22
N ASN A 480 18.14 58.32 -13.58
CA ASN A 480 17.36 59.20 -14.47
C ASN A 480 17.73 59.09 -15.96
N ASN A 481 18.65 58.19 -16.33
CA ASN A 481 19.13 58.05 -17.71
C ASN A 481 18.45 56.86 -18.40
N ALA A 482 17.83 57.11 -19.54
CA ALA A 482 17.23 56.08 -20.39
C ALA A 482 18.27 55.51 -21.36
N ASP A 483 18.26 54.20 -21.55
CA ASP A 483 18.95 53.56 -22.67
C ASP A 483 18.29 53.95 -24.01
N PRO A 484 19.06 54.11 -25.11
CA PRO A 484 18.49 54.44 -26.42
C PRO A 484 17.49 53.41 -26.96
N ALA A 485 17.56 52.15 -26.50
CA ALA A 485 16.62 51.09 -26.83
C ALA A 485 15.51 50.92 -25.77
N SER A 486 15.28 51.94 -24.94
CA SER A 486 14.18 51.97 -23.98
C SER A 486 12.83 51.87 -24.69
N LYS A 487 11.95 51.02 -24.15
CA LYS A 487 10.62 50.70 -24.65
C LYS A 487 9.57 51.16 -23.64
N ILE A 488 8.40 51.50 -24.16
CA ILE A 488 7.23 51.76 -23.33
C ILE A 488 6.72 50.43 -22.78
N CYS A 489 6.58 50.34 -21.46
CA CYS A 489 6.05 49.15 -20.78
C CYS A 489 4.72 49.51 -20.09
N PRO A 490 3.62 48.82 -20.44
CA PRO A 490 2.38 48.88 -19.68
C PRO A 490 2.58 48.55 -18.20
N VAL A 491 1.91 49.30 -17.33
CA VAL A 491 1.86 49.05 -15.89
C VAL A 491 0.60 48.27 -15.58
N PRO A 492 0.69 47.06 -15.00
CA PRO A 492 -0.50 46.30 -14.64
C PRO A 492 -1.41 47.07 -13.69
N THR A 493 -2.71 46.98 -13.92
CA THR A 493 -3.73 47.54 -13.01
C THR A 493 -3.98 46.64 -11.81
N HIS A 494 -3.76 45.33 -11.99
CA HIS A 494 -3.99 44.32 -10.98
C HIS A 494 -2.96 43.20 -11.09
N TYR A 495 -2.72 42.54 -9.97
CA TYR A 495 -1.96 41.32 -9.86
C TYR A 495 -2.85 40.22 -9.27
N PHE A 496 -2.64 39.00 -9.73
CA PHE A 496 -3.39 37.85 -9.24
C PHE A 496 -2.51 36.64 -8.99
N LYS A 497 -2.96 35.79 -8.06
CA LYS A 497 -2.48 34.42 -7.91
C LYS A 497 -3.69 33.51 -7.77
N VAL A 498 -3.66 32.36 -8.42
CA VAL A 498 -4.59 31.24 -8.14
C VAL A 498 -3.78 30.04 -7.72
N VAL A 499 -4.27 29.33 -6.70
CA VAL A 499 -3.59 28.18 -6.12
C VAL A 499 -4.54 26.99 -5.97
N LEU A 500 -3.98 25.79 -6.13
CA LEU A 500 -4.68 24.51 -6.07
C LEU A 500 -3.82 23.48 -5.34
N ARG A 501 -4.43 22.67 -4.49
CA ARG A 501 -3.82 21.44 -3.94
C ARG A 501 -4.88 20.44 -3.52
N THR A 502 -4.43 19.21 -3.28
CA THR A 502 -5.22 18.21 -2.55
C THR A 502 -5.50 18.71 -1.14
N ARG A 503 -6.65 18.34 -0.58
CA ARG A 503 -7.01 18.68 0.80
C ARG A 503 -6.09 17.97 1.78
N SER A 504 -5.90 16.66 1.59
CA SER A 504 -4.98 15.83 2.39
C SER A 504 -3.53 16.30 2.30
N GLY A 505 -3.12 16.80 1.12
CA GLY A 505 -1.75 17.20 0.85
C GLY A 505 -0.79 16.02 0.65
N ASN A 506 -1.31 14.79 0.55
CA ASN A 506 -0.56 13.54 0.34
C ASN A 506 -1.41 12.46 -0.39
N SER A 507 -2.29 12.85 -1.32
CA SER A 507 -3.23 11.92 -1.96
C SER A 507 -2.55 10.85 -2.81
N GLY A 508 -1.34 11.11 -3.33
CA GLY A 508 -0.66 10.23 -4.29
C GLY A 508 -1.39 10.09 -5.64
N LYS A 509 -2.44 10.90 -5.88
CA LYS A 509 -3.24 10.91 -7.12
C LYS A 509 -2.83 12.08 -8.01
N ALA A 510 -2.93 11.90 -9.32
CA ALA A 510 -2.90 13.04 -10.24
C ALA A 510 -4.14 13.91 -10.01
N VAL A 511 -4.01 15.24 -10.16
CA VAL A 511 -5.12 16.18 -9.90
C VAL A 511 -6.40 15.82 -10.67
N GLY A 512 -6.27 15.36 -11.92
CA GLY A 512 -7.44 14.99 -12.73
C GLY A 512 -8.15 13.71 -12.30
N GLN A 513 -7.57 12.93 -11.37
CA GLN A 513 -8.20 11.77 -10.74
C GLN A 513 -8.98 12.13 -9.47
N CYS A 514 -8.72 13.32 -8.90
CA CYS A 514 -9.29 13.72 -7.63
C CYS A 514 -10.74 14.19 -7.78
N GLY A 515 -11.60 13.74 -6.86
CA GLY A 515 -12.95 14.27 -6.70
C GLY A 515 -12.96 15.73 -6.22
N SER A 516 -14.11 16.39 -6.33
CA SER A 516 -14.27 17.79 -5.88
C SER A 516 -14.09 17.96 -4.36
N ASP A 517 -14.37 16.91 -3.60
CA ASP A 517 -14.18 16.80 -2.17
C ASP A 517 -12.71 16.58 -1.78
N GLU A 518 -11.88 16.04 -2.67
CA GLU A 518 -10.45 15.83 -2.45
C GLU A 518 -9.58 17.06 -2.76
N LEU A 519 -10.13 18.06 -3.46
CA LEU A 519 -9.40 19.25 -3.91
C LEU A 519 -9.88 20.52 -3.22
N LYS A 520 -8.94 21.48 -3.12
CA LYS A 520 -9.26 22.87 -2.77
C LYS A 520 -8.50 23.85 -3.65
N ALA A 521 -9.17 24.93 -4.04
CA ALA A 521 -8.58 26.04 -4.78
C ALA A 521 -9.01 27.39 -4.21
N ILE A 522 -8.17 28.41 -4.38
CA ILE A 522 -8.47 29.80 -4.01
C ILE A 522 -7.68 30.76 -4.91
N GLY A 523 -8.22 31.95 -5.10
CA GLY A 523 -7.60 33.03 -5.85
C GLY A 523 -7.36 34.27 -4.99
N PHE A 524 -6.48 35.14 -5.47
CA PHE A 524 -6.14 36.42 -4.89
C PHE A 524 -6.17 37.47 -5.99
N TRP A 525 -6.88 38.57 -5.77
CA TRP A 525 -7.05 39.64 -6.76
C TRP A 525 -6.76 40.99 -6.12
N LEU A 526 -5.62 41.59 -6.45
CA LEU A 526 -5.15 42.84 -5.84
C LEU A 526 -4.99 43.92 -6.91
N GLU A 527 -5.62 45.07 -6.69
CA GLU A 527 -5.37 46.29 -7.46
C GLU A 527 -3.94 46.77 -7.20
N HIS A 528 -3.26 47.27 -8.23
CA HIS A 528 -1.89 47.75 -8.14
C HIS A 528 -1.85 49.19 -7.60
N ARG A 529 -1.84 49.31 -6.27
CA ARG A 529 -1.83 50.58 -5.51
C ARG A 529 -1.02 50.44 -4.21
N ASN A 530 -0.66 51.55 -3.57
CA ASN A 530 0.30 51.55 -2.45
C ASN A 530 -0.32 51.70 -1.05
N ASP A 531 -1.64 51.81 -0.94
CA ASP A 531 -2.34 52.04 0.34
C ASP A 531 -2.72 50.75 1.08
N TYR A 532 -2.12 49.61 0.72
CA TYR A 532 -2.33 48.35 1.43
C TYR A 532 -1.63 48.31 2.79
N PRO A 533 -2.19 47.56 3.76
CA PRO A 533 -1.40 47.11 4.90
C PRO A 533 -0.24 46.23 4.43
N GLN A 534 0.86 46.21 5.20
CA GLN A 534 2.02 45.38 4.88
C GLN A 534 1.73 43.87 5.03
N THR A 535 0.79 43.51 5.92
CA THR A 535 0.39 42.12 6.15
C THR A 535 -0.83 41.77 5.29
N PHE A 536 -0.79 40.60 4.66
CA PHE A 536 -1.90 40.05 3.89
C PHE A 536 -3.15 39.82 4.75
N SER A 537 -4.32 40.06 4.14
CA SER A 537 -5.65 39.93 4.74
C SER A 537 -6.55 39.11 3.81
N THR A 538 -7.43 38.28 4.39
CA THR A 538 -8.29 37.37 3.62
C THR A 538 -9.38 38.07 2.81
N GLU A 539 -9.59 39.38 2.99
CA GLU A 539 -10.56 40.18 2.21
C GLU A 539 -10.23 40.25 0.71
N TYR A 540 -8.97 40.02 0.33
CA TYR A 540 -8.51 40.00 -1.07
C TYR A 540 -8.65 38.62 -1.74
N CYS A 541 -9.18 37.63 -1.01
CA CYS A 541 -9.45 36.30 -1.55
C CYS A 541 -10.65 36.34 -2.50
N LYS A 542 -10.55 35.58 -3.59
CA LYS A 542 -11.59 35.37 -4.59
C LYS A 542 -11.66 33.89 -4.96
N SER A 543 -12.74 33.48 -5.60
CA SER A 543 -12.77 32.18 -6.28
C SER A 543 -11.87 32.21 -7.51
N VAL A 544 -11.40 31.04 -7.95
CA VAL A 544 -10.70 30.93 -9.24
C VAL A 544 -11.62 31.38 -10.37
N GLU A 545 -12.89 30.97 -10.32
CA GLU A 545 -13.92 31.37 -11.30
C GLU A 545 -14.06 32.90 -11.43
N TYR A 546 -13.99 33.66 -10.33
CA TYR A 546 -14.03 35.11 -10.39
C TYR A 546 -12.86 35.69 -11.19
N ILE A 547 -11.65 35.15 -10.99
CA ILE A 547 -10.44 35.62 -11.67
C ILE A 547 -10.47 35.22 -13.15
N GLU A 548 -11.03 34.06 -13.49
CA GLU A 548 -11.31 33.68 -14.90
C GLU A 548 -12.25 34.68 -15.56
N GLN A 549 -13.30 35.12 -14.86
CA GLN A 549 -14.23 36.14 -15.37
C GLN A 549 -13.55 37.50 -15.61
N GLN A 550 -12.54 37.86 -14.80
CA GLN A 550 -11.80 39.11 -15.00
C GLN A 550 -10.79 39.02 -16.15
N THR A 551 -10.11 37.88 -16.27
CA THR A 551 -8.94 37.73 -17.13
C THR A 551 -9.25 37.13 -18.50
N GLY A 552 -10.34 36.35 -18.62
CA GLY A 552 -10.64 35.54 -19.80
C GLY A 552 -9.83 34.23 -19.87
N PHE A 553 -8.89 33.99 -18.97
CA PHE A 553 -8.12 32.74 -18.92
C PHE A 553 -8.93 31.60 -18.31
N THR A 554 -8.59 30.37 -18.69
CA THR A 554 -9.08 29.16 -18.02
C THR A 554 -7.97 28.54 -17.20
N PHE A 555 -8.05 28.64 -15.87
CA PHE A 555 -7.12 28.03 -14.93
C PHE A 555 -7.57 26.62 -14.54
N PHE A 556 -6.60 25.75 -14.23
CA PHE A 556 -6.83 24.39 -13.74
C PHE A 556 -7.87 23.62 -14.60
N PRO A 557 -7.63 23.44 -15.92
CA PRO A 557 -8.66 22.96 -16.86
C PRO A 557 -9.17 21.54 -16.57
N SER A 558 -8.37 20.70 -15.91
CA SER A 558 -8.74 19.35 -15.48
C SER A 558 -9.50 19.29 -14.14
N VAL A 559 -9.70 20.42 -13.47
CA VAL A 559 -10.31 20.48 -12.14
C VAL A 559 -11.82 20.69 -12.23
N PRO A 560 -12.64 19.97 -11.41
CA PRO A 560 -14.08 20.17 -11.36
C PRO A 560 -14.47 21.63 -11.09
N LYS A 561 -15.49 22.14 -11.79
CA LYS A 561 -15.98 23.53 -11.66
C LYS A 561 -16.30 23.92 -10.22
N GLU A 562 -16.82 22.97 -9.44
CA GLU A 562 -17.21 23.19 -8.06
C GLU A 562 -16.02 23.52 -7.16
N VAL A 563 -14.82 23.03 -7.50
CA VAL A 563 -13.58 23.41 -6.81
C VAL A 563 -13.19 24.85 -7.14
N LYS A 564 -13.36 25.27 -8.40
CA LYS A 564 -13.00 26.61 -8.88
C LYS A 564 -13.93 27.70 -8.36
N LYS A 565 -15.14 27.35 -7.92
CA LYS A 565 -16.10 28.22 -7.23
C LYS A 565 -15.80 28.42 -5.74
N GLN A 566 -14.96 27.57 -5.14
CA GLN A 566 -14.61 27.68 -3.74
C GLN A 566 -13.92 29.03 -3.47
N CYS A 567 -14.24 29.62 -2.33
CA CYS A 567 -13.53 30.76 -1.75
C CYS A 567 -13.70 30.69 -0.25
N THR A 568 -12.95 29.77 0.37
CA THR A 568 -13.02 29.50 1.81
C THR A 568 -11.66 29.79 2.44
N PRO A 569 -11.35 31.06 2.78
CA PRO A 569 -10.03 31.43 3.30
C PRO A 569 -9.63 30.65 4.57
N SER A 570 -10.59 30.23 5.39
CA SER A 570 -10.34 29.41 6.58
C SER A 570 -9.77 28.03 6.30
N ASP A 571 -9.86 27.54 5.06
CA ASP A 571 -9.24 26.27 4.63
C ASP A 571 -7.74 26.43 4.34
N TRP A 572 -7.21 27.65 4.40
CA TRP A 572 -5.85 28.01 4.02
C TRP A 572 -5.12 28.72 5.17
N VAL A 573 -3.80 28.55 5.22
CA VAL A 573 -2.95 29.29 6.15
C VAL A 573 -2.68 30.66 5.54
N LEU A 574 -3.54 31.64 5.83
CA LEU A 574 -3.51 33.00 5.23
C LEU A 574 -3.26 34.11 6.25
#